data_AF-A0A964H747-F1
#
_entry.id   AF-A0A964H747-F1
#
_cell.length_a   1.000
_cell.length_b   1.000
_cell.length_c   1.000
_cell.angle_alpha   90.00
_cell.angle_beta   90.00
_cell.angle_gamma   90.00
#
_symmetry.space_group_name_H-M   'P 1'
#
loop_
_entity.id
_entity.type
_entity.pdbx_description
1 polymer ?
#
loop_
_entity_poly.entity_id
_entity_poly.type
_entity_poly.pdbx_seq_one_letter_code
_entity_poly.pdbx_strand_id
1 'polypeptide(L)'
;MRKIWKNFIFAIFLTFILLLPNFLANLWWENYYLFSSKNSPKEVGITFLISLLISFAPRRQQLFWIAFFLLLNFVQLGYFGYFHTYLPPFQLDLLFTQLEDILDSAQSILGLILLLGVGFVGVLLLLHYLTRKLKLSTLPYISLFLLFLLILFPFFIAKKRAVYFPNGVHLGYLNTLFAVDLWIINKLTPRKKTHYKPYIVEKVGGGKKIVVVIMGESLNFKRMHLFGWEVNNTPNLDKLKNDPHFFYKPAIS
;
A
#
# COMPACT_ATOMS: atom_id res chain seq x y z
N MET A 1 -14.28 38.22 -17.33
CA MET A 1 -13.41 37.48 -16.39
C MET A 1 -14.04 36.13 -16.04
N ARG A 2 -13.39 35.02 -16.42
CA ARG A 2 -13.82 33.66 -15.99
C ARG A 2 -13.88 33.65 -14.46
N LYS A 3 -14.92 33.02 -13.88
CA LYS A 3 -15.12 32.95 -12.41
C LYS A 3 -14.12 31.96 -11.77
N ILE A 4 -12.82 32.27 -11.87
CA ILE A 4 -11.70 31.46 -11.36
C ILE A 4 -11.83 31.19 -9.86
N TRP A 5 -12.45 32.10 -9.10
CA TRP A 5 -12.67 31.90 -7.66
C TRP A 5 -13.42 30.58 -7.35
N LYS A 6 -14.29 30.12 -8.24
CA LYS A 6 -15.02 28.84 -8.06
C LYS A 6 -14.10 27.63 -8.15
N ASN A 7 -13.08 27.69 -8.99
CA ASN A 7 -12.03 26.68 -9.09
C ASN A 7 -11.23 26.60 -7.78
N PHE A 8 -10.91 27.76 -7.18
CA PHE A 8 -10.27 27.82 -5.88
C PHE A 8 -11.13 27.20 -4.77
N ILE A 9 -12.42 27.54 -4.70
CA ILE A 9 -13.31 26.91 -3.71
C ILE A 9 -13.40 25.41 -3.91
N PHE A 10 -13.56 24.96 -5.15
CA PHE A 10 -13.58 23.53 -5.45
C PHE A 10 -12.27 22.86 -5.04
N ALA A 11 -11.13 23.51 -5.27
CA ALA A 11 -9.82 22.99 -4.88
C ALA A 11 -9.68 22.87 -3.36
N ILE A 12 -10.12 23.87 -2.58
CA ILE A 12 -10.14 23.79 -1.11
C ILE A 12 -10.99 22.60 -0.65
N PHE A 13 -12.20 22.47 -1.21
CA PHE A 13 -13.12 21.39 -0.85
C PHE A 13 -12.57 20.00 -1.22
N LEU A 14 -11.99 19.86 -2.41
CA LEU A 14 -11.37 18.60 -2.85
C LEU A 14 -10.13 18.26 -2.01
N THR A 15 -9.34 19.27 -1.62
CA THR A 15 -8.20 19.06 -0.71
C THR A 15 -8.69 18.50 0.63
N PHE A 16 -9.73 19.10 1.21
CA PHE A 16 -10.31 18.60 2.45
C PHE A 16 -10.79 17.15 2.30
N ILE A 17 -11.48 16.82 1.20
CA ILE A 17 -11.93 15.44 0.93
C ILE A 17 -10.75 14.47 0.78
N LEU A 18 -9.67 14.84 0.10
CA LEU A 18 -8.51 13.95 -0.06
C LEU A 18 -7.73 13.75 1.24
N LEU A 19 -7.81 14.71 2.16
CA LEU A 19 -7.20 14.59 3.49
C LEU A 19 -8.09 13.83 4.47
N LEU A 20 -9.42 13.92 4.34
CA LEU A 20 -10.41 13.36 5.25
C LEU A 20 -10.19 11.87 5.58
N PRO A 21 -9.88 10.97 4.62
CA PRO A 21 -9.51 9.58 4.90
C PRO A 21 -8.42 9.42 5.96
N ASN A 22 -7.40 10.28 5.95
CA ASN A 22 -6.27 10.22 6.89
C ASN A 22 -6.67 10.70 8.29
N PHE A 23 -7.53 11.72 8.38
CA PHE A 23 -8.09 12.16 9.65
C PHE A 23 -9.00 11.11 10.26
N LEU A 24 -9.90 10.55 9.45
CA LEU A 24 -10.79 9.48 9.88
C LEU A 24 -10.00 8.27 10.35
N ALA A 25 -9.05 7.78 9.55
CA ALA A 25 -8.21 6.64 9.91
C ALA A 25 -7.48 6.81 11.25
N ASN A 26 -6.97 8.00 11.56
CA ASN A 26 -6.33 8.29 12.85
C ASN A 26 -7.29 8.23 14.05
N LEU A 27 -8.61 8.25 13.85
CA LEU A 27 -9.59 8.01 14.93
C LEU A 27 -9.66 6.53 15.33
N TRP A 28 -9.32 5.62 14.42
CA TRP A 28 -9.35 4.16 14.66
C TRP A 28 -7.96 3.57 14.87
N TRP A 29 -6.96 4.08 14.16
CA TRP A 29 -5.58 3.60 14.22
C TRP A 29 -4.64 4.71 14.67
N GLU A 30 -4.13 4.58 15.88
CA GLU A 30 -3.14 5.50 16.41
C GLU A 30 -1.92 5.56 15.47
N ASN A 31 -1.48 6.78 15.16
CA ASN A 31 -0.31 7.04 14.32
C ASN A 31 -0.41 6.53 12.87
N TYR A 32 -1.62 6.37 12.32
CA TYR A 32 -1.82 6.16 10.87
C TYR A 32 -1.27 7.32 10.03
N TYR A 33 -1.37 8.55 10.52
CA TYR A 33 -0.70 9.70 9.91
C TYR A 33 -0.26 10.70 10.97
N LEU A 34 1.03 11.03 10.95
CA LEU A 34 1.69 11.92 11.90
C LEU A 34 1.53 13.38 11.45
N PHE A 35 0.42 14.00 11.88
CA PHE A 35 0.13 15.40 11.56
C PHE A 35 1.22 16.39 12.01
N SER A 36 1.96 16.06 13.07
CA SER A 36 3.08 16.86 13.59
C SER A 36 4.35 16.77 12.76
N SER A 37 4.39 15.97 11.68
CA SER A 37 5.58 15.86 10.84
C SER A 37 5.91 17.19 10.16
N LYS A 38 7.21 17.45 9.96
CA LYS A 38 7.69 18.62 9.19
C LYS A 38 7.20 18.63 7.73
N ASN A 39 6.79 17.48 7.21
CA ASN A 39 6.33 17.33 5.84
C ASN A 39 4.83 17.67 5.68
N SER A 40 4.03 17.62 6.75
CA SER A 40 2.58 17.81 6.68
C SER A 40 2.13 19.10 5.96
N PRO A 41 2.66 20.30 6.29
CA PRO A 41 2.23 21.53 5.61
C PRO A 41 2.57 21.51 4.11
N LYS A 42 3.72 20.94 3.76
CA LYS A 42 4.16 20.80 2.38
C LYS A 42 3.22 19.88 1.59
N GLU A 43 2.83 18.75 2.16
CA GLU A 43 1.95 17.79 1.51
C GLU A 43 0.50 18.29 1.39
N VAL A 44 0.01 19.05 2.38
CA VAL A 44 -1.26 19.76 2.25
C VAL A 44 -1.20 20.78 1.11
N GLY A 45 -0.10 21.55 1.01
CA GLY A 45 0.13 22.48 -0.10
C GLY A 45 0.17 21.78 -1.46
N ILE A 46 0.85 20.64 -1.57
CA ILE A 46 0.88 19.83 -2.80
C ILE A 46 -0.52 19.30 -3.13
N THR A 47 -1.25 18.79 -2.14
CA THR A 47 -2.63 18.31 -2.31
C THR A 47 -3.55 19.42 -2.83
N PHE A 48 -3.37 20.64 -2.31
CA PHE A 48 -4.09 21.81 -2.78
C PHE A 48 -3.75 22.17 -4.23
N LEU A 49 -2.46 22.17 -4.59
CA LEU A 49 -2.04 22.43 -5.97
C LEU A 49 -2.58 21.37 -6.94
N ILE A 50 -2.53 20.08 -6.58
CA ILE A 50 -3.13 19.00 -7.36
C ILE A 50 -4.64 19.23 -7.51
N SER A 51 -5.33 19.53 -6.42
CA SER A 51 -6.78 19.81 -6.41
C SER A 51 -7.13 21.02 -7.28
N LEU A 52 -6.28 22.04 -7.28
CA LEU A 52 -6.43 23.22 -8.13
C LEU A 52 -6.25 22.87 -9.61
N LEU A 53 -5.23 22.10 -9.97
CA LEU A 53 -5.03 21.62 -11.35
C LEU A 53 -6.22 20.77 -11.82
N ILE A 54 -6.70 19.85 -10.98
CA ILE A 54 -7.89 19.04 -11.27
C ILE A 54 -9.11 19.93 -11.48
N SER A 55 -9.29 20.99 -10.69
CA SER A 55 -10.43 21.91 -10.83
C SER A 55 -10.52 22.52 -12.24
N PHE A 56 -9.40 22.68 -12.94
CA PHE A 56 -9.35 23.19 -14.30
C PHE A 56 -9.53 22.12 -15.39
N ALA A 57 -9.58 20.84 -15.05
CA ALA A 57 -9.74 19.79 -16.06
C ALA A 57 -11.14 19.84 -16.72
N PRO A 58 -11.28 19.38 -17.98
CA PRO A 58 -12.59 19.09 -18.55
C PRO A 58 -13.38 18.12 -17.67
N ARG A 59 -14.70 18.29 -17.55
CA ARG A 59 -15.54 17.58 -16.58
C ARG A 59 -15.34 16.06 -16.50
N ARG A 60 -15.27 15.38 -17.66
CA ARG A 60 -15.04 13.93 -17.70
C ARG A 60 -13.68 13.56 -17.12
N GLN A 61 -12.65 14.37 -17.40
CA GLN A 61 -11.29 14.19 -16.91
C GLN A 61 -11.16 14.59 -15.43
N GLN A 62 -11.94 15.57 -14.95
CA GLN A 62 -12.02 15.90 -13.52
C GLN A 62 -12.43 14.67 -12.71
N LEU A 63 -13.53 14.02 -13.11
CA LEU A 63 -14.04 12.86 -12.41
C LEU A 63 -13.03 11.71 -12.43
N PHE A 64 -12.34 11.50 -13.56
CA PHE A 64 -11.25 10.53 -13.66
C PHE A 64 -10.12 10.82 -12.66
N TRP A 65 -9.59 12.05 -12.62
CA TRP A 65 -8.50 12.39 -11.71
C TRP A 65 -8.90 12.30 -10.24
N ILE A 66 -10.13 12.74 -9.92
CA ILE A 66 -10.69 12.60 -8.57
C ILE A 66 -10.78 11.12 -8.19
N ALA A 67 -11.35 10.29 -9.06
CA ALA A 67 -11.46 8.85 -8.84
C ALA A 67 -10.08 8.20 -8.68
N PHE A 68 -9.10 8.60 -9.48
CA PHE A 68 -7.73 8.12 -9.37
C PHE A 68 -7.11 8.42 -8.00
N PHE A 69 -7.10 9.69 -7.56
CA PHE A 69 -6.51 10.06 -6.26
C PHE A 69 -7.30 9.53 -5.05
N LEU A 70 -8.62 9.43 -5.16
CA LEU A 70 -9.42 8.77 -4.13
C LEU A 70 -9.07 7.29 -4.07
N LEU A 71 -9.01 6.59 -5.20
CA LEU A 71 -8.69 5.16 -5.23
C LEU A 71 -7.35 4.89 -4.54
N LEU A 72 -6.33 5.71 -4.80
CA LEU A 72 -5.04 5.60 -4.09
C LEU A 72 -5.19 5.71 -2.57
N ASN A 73 -5.97 6.67 -2.06
CA ASN A 73 -6.25 6.78 -0.62
C ASN A 73 -6.97 5.54 -0.08
N PHE A 74 -7.99 5.05 -0.79
CA PHE A 74 -8.79 3.91 -0.35
C PHE A 74 -7.99 2.59 -0.39
N VAL A 75 -7.09 2.42 -1.36
CA VAL A 75 -6.13 1.31 -1.40
C VAL A 75 -5.22 1.37 -0.18
N GLN A 76 -4.69 2.55 0.17
CA GLN A 76 -3.86 2.68 1.38
C GLN A 76 -4.61 2.33 2.66
N LEU A 77 -5.86 2.79 2.78
CA LEU A 77 -6.72 2.50 3.92
C LEU A 77 -7.05 1.01 4.03
N GLY A 78 -7.43 0.37 2.93
CA GLY A 78 -7.73 -1.05 2.91
C GLY A 78 -6.50 -1.89 3.29
N TYR A 79 -5.35 -1.57 2.68
CA TYR A 79 -4.09 -2.24 2.98
C TYR A 79 -3.67 -2.05 4.45
N PHE A 80 -3.72 -0.82 4.96
CA PHE A 80 -3.36 -0.55 6.36
C PHE A 80 -4.36 -1.17 7.32
N GLY A 81 -5.66 -1.14 7.03
CA GLY A 81 -6.67 -1.71 7.91
C GLY A 81 -6.56 -3.23 8.08
N TYR A 82 -5.98 -3.93 7.09
CA TYR A 82 -5.69 -5.35 7.20
C TYR A 82 -4.31 -5.61 7.81
N PHE A 83 -3.25 -5.06 7.21
CA PHE A 83 -1.86 -5.39 7.56
C PHE A 83 -1.25 -4.50 8.66
N HIS A 84 -1.94 -3.44 9.09
CA HIS A 84 -1.46 -2.45 10.06
C HIS A 84 -0.08 -1.86 9.71
N THR A 85 0.19 -1.74 8.41
CA THR A 85 1.41 -1.17 7.86
C THR A 85 1.12 -0.48 6.53
N TYR A 86 2.04 0.38 6.08
CA TYR A 86 1.91 1.09 4.81
C TYR A 86 2.22 0.16 3.65
N LEU A 87 1.61 0.39 2.47
CA LEU A 87 1.77 -0.48 1.31
C LEU A 87 3.21 -0.38 0.81
N PRO A 88 4.07 -1.39 0.98
CA PRO A 88 5.42 -1.33 0.49
C PRO A 88 5.46 -1.68 -1.01
N PRO A 89 6.46 -1.20 -1.76
CA PRO A 89 6.51 -1.38 -3.21
C PRO A 89 6.59 -2.84 -3.68
N PHE A 90 7.16 -3.75 -2.87
CA PHE A 90 7.27 -5.16 -3.27
C PHE A 90 5.95 -5.93 -3.20
N GLN A 91 4.97 -5.45 -2.43
CA GLN A 91 3.64 -6.08 -2.34
C GLN A 91 2.84 -5.95 -3.64
N LEU A 92 3.18 -4.94 -4.47
CA LEU A 92 2.61 -4.82 -5.80
C LEU A 92 2.99 -5.98 -6.73
N ASP A 93 4.12 -6.66 -6.50
CA ASP A 93 4.43 -7.90 -7.24
C ASP A 93 3.49 -9.04 -6.86
N LEU A 94 3.14 -9.13 -5.57
CA LEU A 94 2.28 -10.18 -5.04
C LEU A 94 0.85 -10.08 -5.59
N LEU A 95 0.37 -8.86 -5.90
CA LEU A 95 -0.92 -8.66 -6.59
C LEU A 95 -1.03 -9.45 -7.91
N PHE A 96 0.08 -9.66 -8.61
CA PHE A 96 0.09 -10.35 -9.90
C PHE A 96 0.48 -11.83 -9.80
N THR A 97 1.08 -12.25 -8.68
CA THR A 97 1.55 -13.64 -8.51
C THR A 97 0.72 -14.47 -7.54
N GLN A 98 -0.05 -13.82 -6.64
CA GLN A 98 -0.82 -14.47 -5.57
C GLN A 98 -2.27 -13.96 -5.53
N LEU A 99 -2.88 -13.78 -6.70
CA LEU A 99 -4.23 -13.20 -6.78
C LEU A 99 -5.28 -14.04 -6.04
N GLU A 100 -5.17 -15.37 -6.09
CA GLU A 100 -6.08 -16.31 -5.40
C GLU A 100 -6.02 -16.09 -3.88
N ASP A 101 -4.81 -16.12 -3.29
CA ASP A 101 -4.60 -15.88 -1.87
C ASP A 101 -5.14 -14.51 -1.43
N ILE A 102 -5.01 -13.49 -2.29
CA ILE A 102 -5.53 -12.14 -2.02
C ILE A 102 -7.05 -12.13 -2.02
N LEU A 103 -7.71 -12.81 -2.98
CA LEU A 103 -9.16 -12.87 -3.05
C LEU A 103 -9.76 -13.62 -1.87
N ASP A 104 -9.14 -14.73 -1.45
CA ASP A 104 -9.54 -15.47 -0.26
C ASP A 104 -9.36 -14.63 1.00
N SER A 105 -8.21 -13.95 1.11
CA SER A 105 -7.95 -13.01 2.22
C SER A 105 -8.92 -11.83 2.23
N ALA A 106 -9.34 -11.34 1.06
CA ALA A 106 -10.31 -10.24 0.93
C ALA A 106 -11.69 -10.61 1.49
N GLN A 107 -12.09 -11.89 1.47
CA GLN A 107 -13.34 -12.34 2.08
C GLN A 107 -13.35 -12.09 3.59
N SER A 108 -12.21 -12.23 4.26
CA SER A 108 -12.07 -11.98 5.71
C SER A 108 -12.29 -10.50 6.09
N ILE A 109 -12.10 -9.58 5.15
CA ILE A 109 -12.29 -8.13 5.32
C ILE A 109 -13.39 -7.54 4.43
N LEU A 110 -14.33 -8.37 3.97
CA LEU A 110 -15.37 -7.94 3.04
C LEU A 110 -16.17 -6.74 3.55
N GLY A 111 -16.45 -6.68 4.86
CA GLY A 111 -17.13 -5.55 5.48
C GLY A 111 -16.38 -4.24 5.33
N LEU A 112 -15.05 -4.25 5.51
CA LEU A 112 -14.20 -3.07 5.28
C LEU A 112 -14.18 -2.70 3.80
N ILE A 113 -14.04 -3.66 2.89
CA ILE A 113 -14.04 -3.42 1.44
C ILE A 113 -15.36 -2.79 1.00
N LEU A 114 -16.50 -3.28 1.48
CA LEU A 114 -17.82 -2.72 1.17
C LEU A 114 -17.99 -1.31 1.74
N LEU A 115 -17.59 -1.07 2.99
CA LEU A 115 -17.62 0.26 3.61
C LEU A 115 -16.79 1.27 2.79
N LEU A 116 -15.57 0.86 2.41
CA LEU A 116 -14.67 1.64 1.57
C LEU A 116 -15.26 1.87 0.16
N GLY A 117 -15.84 0.84 -0.46
CA GLY A 117 -16.48 0.95 -1.77
C GLY A 117 -17.68 1.90 -1.79
N VAL A 118 -18.56 1.80 -0.80
CA VAL A 118 -19.73 2.70 -0.64
C VAL A 118 -19.25 4.13 -0.37
N GLY A 119 -18.26 4.31 0.50
CA GLY A 119 -17.66 5.61 0.77
C GLY A 119 -17.05 6.25 -0.49
N PHE A 120 -16.32 5.47 -1.27
CA PHE A 120 -15.73 5.91 -2.55
C PHE A 120 -16.80 6.39 -3.54
N VAL A 121 -17.84 5.58 -3.77
CA VAL A 121 -18.95 5.94 -4.68
C VAL A 121 -19.69 7.17 -4.16
N GLY A 122 -19.98 7.25 -2.86
CA GLY A 122 -20.65 8.39 -2.23
C GLY A 122 -19.89 9.70 -2.42
N VAL A 123 -18.57 9.69 -2.17
CA VAL A 123 -17.71 10.86 -2.39
C VAL A 123 -17.63 11.25 -3.87
N LEU A 124 -17.57 10.28 -4.78
CA LEU A 124 -17.58 10.56 -6.22
C LEU A 124 -18.88 11.20 -6.68
N LEU A 125 -20.03 10.71 -6.21
CA LEU A 125 -21.34 11.29 -6.53
C LEU A 125 -21.46 12.72 -5.99
N LEU A 126 -21.00 12.97 -4.76
CA LEU A 126 -20.96 14.30 -4.16
C LEU A 126 -20.09 15.27 -4.99
N LEU A 127 -18.89 14.85 -5.37
CA LEU A 127 -17.98 15.67 -6.17
C LEU A 127 -18.51 15.91 -7.60
N HIS A 128 -19.14 14.90 -8.20
CA HIS A 128 -19.82 15.03 -9.49
C HIS A 128 -20.97 16.05 -9.42
N TYR A 129 -21.77 16.03 -8.34
CA TYR A 129 -22.80 17.04 -8.10
C TYR A 129 -22.20 18.44 -7.98
N LEU A 130 -21.12 18.61 -7.21
CA LEU A 130 -20.47 19.91 -6.99
C LEU A 130 -19.86 20.49 -8.26
N THR A 131 -19.18 19.69 -9.08
CA THR A 131 -18.61 20.14 -10.36
C THR A 131 -19.70 20.67 -11.31
N ARG A 132 -20.89 20.04 -11.32
CA ARG A 132 -22.05 20.52 -12.08
C ARG A 132 -22.60 21.83 -11.53
N LYS A 133 -22.79 21.93 -10.21
CA LYS A 133 -23.36 23.11 -9.54
C LYS A 133 -22.47 24.35 -9.67
N LEU A 134 -21.16 24.19 -9.49
CA LEU A 134 -20.23 25.31 -9.48
C LEU A 134 -19.97 25.88 -10.88
N LYS A 135 -20.16 25.12 -11.97
CA LYS A 135 -19.83 25.54 -13.35
C LYS A 135 -18.38 26.06 -13.43
N LEU A 136 -17.43 25.17 -13.18
CA LEU A 136 -16.00 25.46 -13.12
C LEU A 136 -15.43 25.94 -14.47
N SER A 137 -14.37 26.73 -14.40
CA SER A 137 -13.59 27.13 -15.57
C SER A 137 -12.66 25.98 -15.97
N THR A 138 -12.51 25.74 -17.27
CA THR A 138 -11.73 24.60 -17.78
C THR A 138 -10.59 25.03 -18.72
N LEU A 139 -9.53 24.23 -18.72
CA LEU A 139 -8.37 24.32 -19.59
C LEU A 139 -8.19 22.96 -20.29
N PRO A 140 -8.20 22.89 -21.63
CA PRO A 140 -8.30 21.62 -22.37
C PRO A 140 -7.10 20.68 -22.15
N TYR A 141 -5.91 21.22 -21.90
CA TYR A 141 -4.66 20.44 -21.84
C TYR A 141 -4.14 20.18 -20.42
N ILE A 142 -4.88 20.58 -19.37
CA ILE A 142 -4.38 20.43 -17.99
C ILE A 142 -4.23 18.97 -17.57
N SER A 143 -5.04 18.06 -18.13
CA SER A 143 -4.89 16.63 -17.85
C SER A 143 -3.64 16.04 -18.51
N LEU A 144 -3.23 16.55 -19.67
CA LEU A 144 -1.95 16.16 -20.27
C LEU A 144 -0.79 16.65 -19.39
N PHE A 145 -0.91 17.84 -18.83
CA PHE A 145 0.06 18.36 -17.86
C PHE A 145 0.11 17.52 -16.58
N LEU A 146 -1.04 17.13 -16.01
CA LEU A 146 -1.10 16.22 -14.85
C LEU A 146 -0.47 14.85 -15.17
N LEU A 147 -0.78 14.28 -16.33
CA LEU A 147 -0.20 13.02 -16.78
C LEU A 147 1.32 13.13 -16.94
N PHE A 148 1.80 14.24 -17.54
CA PHE A 148 3.22 14.52 -17.67
C PHE A 148 3.91 14.62 -16.31
N LEU A 149 3.29 15.29 -15.32
CA LEU A 149 3.81 15.33 -13.96
C LEU A 149 3.91 13.94 -13.33
N LEU A 150 2.89 13.09 -13.49
CA LEU A 150 2.91 11.71 -13.00
C LEU A 150 4.01 10.88 -13.66
N ILE A 151 4.24 11.02 -14.97
CA ILE A 151 5.31 10.32 -15.68
C ILE A 151 6.69 10.79 -15.21
N LEU A 152 6.86 12.08 -14.94
CA LEU A 152 8.13 12.63 -14.45
C LEU A 152 8.41 12.28 -12.98
N PHE A 153 7.37 12.03 -12.19
CA PHE A 153 7.50 11.89 -10.74
C PHE A 153 8.41 10.75 -10.28
N PRO A 154 8.36 9.52 -10.87
CA PRO A 154 9.31 8.45 -10.59
C PRO A 154 10.79 8.87 -10.71
N PHE A 155 11.14 9.75 -11.67
CA PHE A 155 12.53 10.18 -11.85
C PHE A 155 13.04 11.03 -10.68
N PHE A 156 12.16 11.79 -10.02
CA PHE A 156 12.50 12.53 -8.81
C PHE A 156 12.66 11.58 -7.61
N ILE A 157 11.74 10.61 -7.47
CA ILE A 157 11.77 9.60 -6.40
C ILE A 157 13.02 8.73 -6.50
N ALA A 158 13.42 8.34 -7.71
CA ALA A 158 14.59 7.48 -7.95
C ALA A 158 15.88 8.02 -7.31
N LYS A 159 16.01 9.35 -7.19
CA LYS A 159 17.17 10.02 -6.56
C LYS A 159 17.14 9.99 -5.03
N LYS A 160 15.97 9.80 -4.41
CA LYS A 160 15.77 9.87 -2.94
C LYS A 160 14.85 8.76 -2.43
N ARG A 161 15.06 7.52 -2.88
CA ARG A 161 14.16 6.38 -2.62
C ARG A 161 13.77 6.22 -1.14
N ALA A 162 14.72 6.38 -0.22
CA ALA A 162 14.49 6.25 1.22
C ALA A 162 13.52 7.31 1.78
N VAL A 163 13.52 8.52 1.21
CA VAL A 163 12.65 9.63 1.65
C VAL A 163 11.20 9.39 1.23
N TYR A 164 11.00 8.73 0.10
CA TYR A 164 9.68 8.44 -0.47
C TYR A 164 9.20 7.03 -0.15
N PHE A 165 9.88 6.31 0.75
CA PHE A 165 9.39 4.99 1.14
C PHE A 165 8.09 5.14 1.96
N PRO A 166 7.02 4.39 1.65
CA PRO A 166 5.73 4.53 2.31
C PRO A 166 5.82 4.44 3.84
N ASN A 167 5.27 5.43 4.55
CA ASN A 167 5.38 5.55 6.00
C ASN A 167 4.32 6.53 6.57
N GLY A 168 4.25 6.66 7.90
CA GLY A 168 3.26 7.49 8.58
C GLY A 168 3.47 9.00 8.54
N VAL A 169 4.54 9.50 7.93
CA VAL A 169 4.74 10.95 7.74
C VAL A 169 4.17 11.47 6.41
N HIS A 170 3.64 10.57 5.57
CA HIS A 170 3.07 10.91 4.27
C HIS A 170 1.57 10.61 4.19
N LEU A 171 0.82 11.44 3.45
CA LEU A 171 -0.62 11.22 3.23
C LEU A 171 -0.88 9.89 2.53
N GLY A 172 -2.03 9.27 2.80
CA GLY A 172 -2.37 7.93 2.34
C GLY A 172 -2.27 7.74 0.83
N TYR A 173 -2.86 8.62 0.02
CA TYR A 173 -2.73 8.54 -1.43
C TYR A 173 -1.30 8.76 -1.93
N LEU A 174 -0.49 9.59 -1.24
CA LEU A 174 0.91 9.79 -1.58
C LEU A 174 1.72 8.54 -1.25
N ASN A 175 1.45 7.87 -0.12
CA ASN A 175 2.05 6.58 0.20
C ASN A 175 1.80 5.53 -0.89
N THR A 176 0.55 5.40 -1.35
CA THR A 176 0.24 4.46 -2.45
C THR A 176 0.89 4.89 -3.75
N LEU A 177 0.92 6.18 -4.08
CA LEU A 177 1.62 6.68 -5.27
C LEU A 177 3.12 6.37 -5.20
N PHE A 178 3.77 6.63 -4.06
CA PHE A 178 5.19 6.33 -3.87
C PHE A 178 5.48 4.83 -3.95
N ALA A 179 4.58 3.98 -3.44
CA ALA A 179 4.70 2.53 -3.56
C ALA A 179 4.72 2.11 -5.03
N VAL A 180 3.80 2.65 -5.85
CA VAL A 180 3.75 2.40 -7.30
C VAL A 180 5.01 2.92 -7.99
N ASP A 181 5.43 4.14 -7.69
CA ASP A 181 6.61 4.74 -8.32
C ASP A 181 7.89 3.96 -7.98
N LEU A 182 8.08 3.58 -6.72
CA LEU A 182 9.21 2.76 -6.28
C LEU A 182 9.17 1.36 -6.88
N TRP A 183 8.00 0.77 -7.07
CA TRP A 183 7.84 -0.49 -7.77
C TRP A 183 8.28 -0.39 -9.23
N ILE A 184 7.82 0.63 -9.97
CA ILE A 184 8.26 0.92 -11.35
C ILE A 184 9.78 1.09 -11.39
N ILE A 185 10.33 1.92 -10.51
CA ILE A 185 11.78 2.16 -10.43
C ILE A 185 12.53 0.84 -10.19
N ASN A 186 12.05 -0.01 -9.28
CA ASN A 186 12.70 -1.28 -8.95
C ASN A 186 12.65 -2.28 -10.10
N LYS A 187 11.62 -2.25 -10.96
CA LYS A 187 11.55 -3.06 -12.18
C LYS A 187 12.49 -2.55 -13.28
N LEU A 188 12.62 -1.23 -13.40
CA LEU A 188 13.49 -0.60 -14.40
C LEU A 188 14.97 -0.58 -13.97
N THR A 189 15.26 -0.68 -12.67
CA THR A 189 16.63 -0.69 -12.16
C THR A 189 17.24 -2.09 -12.36
N PRO A 190 18.37 -2.22 -13.06
CA PRO A 190 19.02 -3.52 -13.22
C PRO A 190 19.43 -4.07 -11.84
N ARG A 191 18.97 -5.29 -11.53
CA ARG A 191 19.39 -5.99 -10.32
C ARG A 191 20.85 -6.35 -10.44
N LYS A 192 21.70 -5.88 -9.52
CA LYS A 192 23.07 -6.38 -9.41
C LYS A 192 22.99 -7.87 -9.08
N LYS A 193 23.47 -8.73 -9.98
CA LYS A 193 23.66 -10.14 -9.69
C LYS A 193 24.80 -10.25 -8.68
N THR A 194 24.47 -10.43 -7.42
CA THR A 194 25.48 -10.73 -6.40
C THR A 194 25.91 -12.17 -6.61
N HIS A 195 27.12 -12.36 -7.14
CA HIS A 195 27.74 -13.68 -7.15
C HIS A 195 28.35 -13.93 -5.77
N TYR A 196 27.67 -14.74 -4.97
CA TYR A 196 28.24 -15.22 -3.72
C TYR A 196 29.43 -16.13 -4.02
N LYS A 197 30.51 -16.01 -3.25
CA LYS A 197 31.60 -16.98 -3.33
C LYS A 197 31.04 -18.36 -2.95
N PRO A 198 31.50 -19.45 -3.59
CA PRO A 198 31.18 -20.80 -3.14
C PRO A 198 31.51 -20.90 -1.65
N TYR A 199 30.57 -21.39 -0.84
CA TYR A 199 30.85 -21.63 0.56
C TYR A 199 31.63 -22.95 0.67
N ILE A 200 32.71 -22.95 1.44
CA ILE A 200 33.46 -24.16 1.78
C ILE A 200 32.91 -24.64 3.12
N VAL A 201 32.31 -25.83 3.14
CA VAL A 201 31.82 -26.45 4.37
C VAL A 201 32.97 -27.22 4.99
N GLU A 202 33.55 -26.71 6.06
CA GLU A 202 34.59 -27.40 6.83
C GLU A 202 34.05 -27.82 8.19
N LYS A 203 34.37 -29.05 8.59
CA LYS A 203 34.00 -29.57 9.91
C LYS A 203 35.00 -29.02 10.92
N VAL A 204 34.71 -27.85 11.49
CA VAL A 204 35.52 -27.26 12.57
C VAL A 204 35.33 -28.07 13.86
N GLY A 205 36.43 -28.61 14.39
CA GLY A 205 36.46 -29.29 15.68
C GLY A 205 36.33 -28.28 16.82
N GLY A 206 35.19 -28.30 17.53
CA GLY A 206 34.91 -27.37 18.62
C GLY A 206 34.53 -25.98 18.12
N GLY A 207 33.23 -25.69 18.09
CA GLY A 207 32.70 -24.39 17.69
C GLY A 207 31.55 -23.96 18.59
N LYS A 208 31.24 -22.66 18.59
CA LYS A 208 30.07 -22.10 19.27
C LYS A 208 28.83 -22.86 18.81
N LYS A 209 27.88 -23.12 19.73
CA LYS A 209 26.60 -23.75 19.39
C LYS A 209 25.92 -22.96 18.28
N ILE A 210 25.69 -23.59 17.13
CA ILE A 210 24.93 -23.01 16.02
C ILE A 210 23.46 -23.32 16.30
N VAL A 211 22.65 -22.27 16.44
CA VAL A 211 21.19 -22.40 16.51
C VAL A 211 20.65 -22.14 15.11
N VAL A 212 19.99 -23.15 14.53
CA VAL A 212 19.28 -23.03 13.26
C VAL A 212 17.80 -22.90 13.56
N VAL A 213 17.19 -21.80 13.12
CA VAL A 213 15.74 -21.58 13.23
C VAL A 213 15.13 -21.83 11.85
N ILE A 214 14.20 -22.78 11.79
CA ILE A 214 13.40 -23.07 10.59
C ILE A 214 11.97 -22.62 10.90
N MET A 215 11.47 -21.65 10.14
CA MET A 215 10.10 -21.15 10.28
C MET A 215 9.30 -21.57 9.05
N GLY A 216 8.27 -22.39 9.26
CA GLY A 216 7.29 -22.70 8.23
C GLY A 216 6.19 -21.64 8.20
N GLU A 217 5.63 -21.39 7.02
CA GLU A 217 4.50 -20.49 6.82
C GLU A 217 3.20 -21.29 6.70
N SER A 218 2.13 -20.81 7.34
CA SER A 218 0.77 -21.39 7.26
C SER A 218 0.65 -22.87 7.62
N LEU A 219 1.50 -23.37 8.53
CA LEU A 219 1.42 -24.75 9.03
C LEU A 219 0.30 -24.91 10.07
N ASN A 220 -0.55 -25.92 9.90
CA ASN A 220 -1.59 -26.26 10.87
C ASN A 220 -1.25 -27.59 11.56
N PHE A 221 -1.01 -27.55 12.88
CA PHE A 221 -0.65 -28.75 13.64
C PHE A 221 -1.72 -29.84 13.56
N LYS A 222 -3.01 -29.49 13.42
CA LYS A 222 -4.12 -30.45 13.28
C LYS A 222 -4.05 -31.25 11.98
N ARG A 223 -3.31 -30.76 10.99
CA ARG A 223 -3.11 -31.41 9.69
C ARG A 223 -1.72 -32.03 9.57
N MET A 224 -0.97 -32.20 10.66
CA MET A 224 0.36 -32.81 10.65
C MET A 224 0.33 -34.17 11.35
N HIS A 225 0.85 -35.20 10.70
CA HIS A 225 0.92 -36.55 11.27
C HIS A 225 1.77 -36.62 12.56
N LEU A 226 2.76 -35.72 12.67
CA LEU A 226 3.53 -35.49 13.89
C LEU A 226 2.63 -35.32 15.12
N PHE A 227 1.47 -34.68 14.95
CA PHE A 227 0.47 -34.43 16.01
C PHE A 227 -0.79 -35.31 15.93
N GLY A 228 -0.77 -36.39 15.12
CA GLY A 228 -1.86 -37.37 15.07
C GLY A 228 -2.84 -37.22 13.91
N TRP A 229 -2.53 -36.43 12.88
CA TRP A 229 -3.30 -36.45 11.63
C TRP A 229 -3.18 -37.83 10.94
N GLU A 230 -4.26 -38.31 10.33
CA GLU A 230 -4.34 -39.68 9.78
C GLU A 230 -3.40 -39.95 8.60
N VAL A 231 -3.07 -38.92 7.80
CA VAL A 231 -2.20 -39.05 6.62
C VAL A 231 -0.78 -38.71 7.00
N ASN A 232 0.17 -39.64 6.78
CA ASN A 232 1.60 -39.42 7.04
C ASN A 232 2.24 -38.40 6.08
N ASN A 233 2.07 -37.12 6.39
CA ASN A 233 2.61 -36.00 5.64
C ASN A 233 3.80 -35.31 6.34
N THR A 234 4.30 -35.86 7.45
CA THR A 234 5.48 -35.37 8.18
C THR A 234 6.53 -36.46 8.45
N PRO A 235 6.82 -37.37 7.52
CA PRO A 235 7.56 -38.61 7.80
C PRO A 235 8.99 -38.37 8.35
N ASN A 236 9.63 -37.26 7.98
CA ASN A 236 10.97 -36.93 8.50
C ASN A 236 10.94 -36.42 9.95
N LEU A 237 9.87 -35.74 10.36
CA LEU A 237 9.68 -35.32 11.75
C LEU A 237 9.20 -36.48 12.60
N ASP A 238 8.38 -37.38 12.04
CA ASP A 238 7.89 -38.58 12.73
C ASP A 238 9.01 -39.51 13.18
N LYS A 239 10.08 -39.63 12.38
CA LYS A 239 11.28 -40.41 12.74
C LYS A 239 11.96 -39.90 14.01
N LEU A 240 11.77 -38.62 14.36
CA LEU A 240 12.42 -37.99 15.51
C LEU A 240 11.60 -38.13 16.80
N LYS A 241 10.38 -38.68 16.76
CA LYS A 241 9.49 -38.80 17.94
C LYS A 241 10.12 -39.53 19.13
N ASN A 242 11.02 -40.48 18.86
CA ASN A 242 11.70 -41.26 19.88
C ASN A 242 13.08 -40.70 20.27
N ASP A 243 13.52 -39.60 19.65
CA ASP A 243 14.78 -38.94 20.00
C ASP A 243 14.59 -38.13 21.30
N PRO A 244 15.36 -38.40 22.36
CA PRO A 244 15.25 -37.66 23.64
C PRO A 244 15.58 -36.17 23.52
N HIS A 245 16.18 -35.73 22.41
CA HIS A 245 16.49 -34.32 22.15
C HIS A 245 15.48 -33.62 21.22
N PHE A 246 14.46 -34.34 20.74
CA PHE A 246 13.43 -33.78 19.87
C PHE A 246 12.16 -33.48 20.65
N PHE A 247 11.88 -32.19 20.84
CA PHE A 247 10.70 -31.70 21.54
C PHE A 247 9.72 -31.08 20.55
N TYR A 248 8.47 -31.53 20.60
CA TYR A 248 7.40 -30.98 19.78
C TYR A 248 6.13 -30.81 20.63
N LYS A 249 5.44 -29.69 20.43
CA LYS A 249 4.15 -29.37 21.07
C LYS A 249 3.26 -28.63 20.09
N PRO A 250 1.93 -28.79 20.18
CA PRO A 250 1.02 -27.94 19.43
C PRO A 250 1.30 -26.46 19.75
N ALA A 251 1.52 -25.66 18.72
CA ALA A 251 1.55 -24.20 18.84
C ALA A 251 0.15 -23.64 18.53
N ILE A 252 -0.08 -22.38 18.89
CA ILE A 252 -1.32 -21.68 18.55
C ILE A 252 -1.41 -21.63 17.01
N SER A 253 -2.46 -22.26 16.47
CA SER A 253 -2.84 -22.21 15.05
C SER A 253 -4.09 -21.36 14.88
#